data_AF-A0A7V8SWE1-F1
#
_entry.id   AF-A0A7V8SWE1-F1
#
_cell.length_a   1.000
_cell.length_b   1.000
_cell.length_c   1.000
_cell.angle_alpha   90.00
_cell.angle_beta   90.00
_cell.angle_gamma   90.00
#
_symmetry.space_group_name_H-M   'P 1'
#
loop_
_entity.id
_entity.type
_entity.pdbx_description
1 polymer ?
#
loop_
_entity_poly.entity_id
_entity_poly.type
_entity_poly.pdbx_seq_one_letter_code
_entity_poly.pdbx_strand_id
1 'polypeptide(L)'
;MASLVKCGSCARRCGERPIGAYWRWLRSDGVWKKHYARLCVGCYASRVAPLEGEIDPDARLSCPQCGIDTEDDYDAIYITAFPGGRGQVDVSAPFCGVHAAEYRIWLLEFARELDTVDGAPEPRQHAPTTEDTLRSLGRDPEVGRRG
;
A
#
# COMPACT_ATOMS: atom_id res chain seq x y z
N MET A 1 -14.12 11.12 -12.05
CA MET A 1 -15.21 10.21 -11.63
C MET A 1 -14.98 9.84 -10.17
N ALA A 2 -15.87 10.24 -9.26
CA ALA A 2 -15.67 9.99 -7.82
C ALA A 2 -15.66 8.49 -7.50
N SER A 3 -14.62 8.01 -6.81
CA SER A 3 -14.59 6.63 -6.32
C SER A 3 -15.71 6.38 -5.31
N LEU A 4 -16.44 5.28 -5.52
CA LEU A 4 -17.43 4.78 -4.58
C LEU A 4 -16.81 4.07 -3.37
N VAL A 5 -15.49 3.87 -3.37
CA VAL A 5 -14.76 3.18 -2.31
C VAL A 5 -14.18 4.19 -1.33
N LYS A 6 -14.48 4.02 -0.05
CA LYS A 6 -13.92 4.84 1.04
C LYS A 6 -12.43 4.52 1.24
N CYS A 7 -11.66 5.54 1.63
CA CYS A 7 -10.33 5.35 2.20
C CYS A 7 -10.44 4.55 3.50
N GLY A 8 -9.64 3.49 3.65
CA GLY A 8 -9.57 2.67 4.86
C GLY A 8 -9.09 3.45 6.08
N SER A 9 -8.23 4.44 5.90
CA SER A 9 -7.70 5.25 7.00
C SER A 9 -8.62 6.41 7.40
N CYS A 10 -8.98 7.31 6.48
CA CYS A 10 -9.79 8.49 6.84
C CYS A 10 -11.30 8.32 6.61
N ALA A 11 -11.78 7.15 6.17
CA ALA A 11 -13.18 6.84 5.86
C ALA A 11 -13.87 7.75 4.80
N ARG A 12 -13.15 8.71 4.21
CA ARG A 12 -13.67 9.63 3.17
C ARG A 12 -13.69 8.98 1.79
N ARG A 13 -14.65 9.39 0.95
CA ARG A 13 -14.69 9.07 -0.48
C ARG A 13 -13.90 10.16 -1.23
N CYS A 14 -12.81 9.80 -1.87
CA CYS A 14 -11.79 10.78 -2.27
C CYS A 14 -11.75 11.10 -3.77
N GLY A 15 -12.88 11.06 -4.48
CA GLY A 15 -12.94 11.54 -5.87
C GLY A 15 -12.18 10.70 -6.91
N GLU A 16 -11.24 9.87 -6.48
CA GLU A 16 -10.29 9.11 -7.28
C GLU A 16 -10.17 7.68 -6.74
N ARG A 17 -9.67 6.76 -7.57
CA ARG A 17 -9.46 5.36 -7.19
C ARG A 17 -8.45 5.29 -6.04
N PRO A 18 -8.80 4.66 -4.89
CA PRO A 18 -7.86 4.48 -3.79
C PRO A 18 -6.65 3.63 -4.19
N ILE A 19 -5.51 3.98 -3.63
CA ILE A 19 -4.23 3.27 -3.73
C ILE A 19 -4.31 2.04 -2.83
N GLY A 20 -4.10 0.85 -3.40
CA GLY A 20 -3.97 -0.37 -2.62
C GLY A 20 -2.59 -0.43 -1.97
N ALA A 21 -2.52 -0.71 -0.68
CA ALA A 21 -1.28 -0.92 0.05
C ALA A 21 -1.36 -2.22 0.86
N TYR A 22 -0.42 -3.12 0.59
CA TYR A 22 -0.21 -4.37 1.31
C TYR A 22 0.91 -4.18 2.30
N TRP A 23 0.69 -4.65 3.52
CA TRP A 23 1.63 -4.54 4.60
C TRP A 23 1.91 -5.94 5.13
N ARG A 24 3.17 -6.24 5.41
CA ARG A 24 3.56 -7.48 6.06
C ARG A 24 4.69 -7.26 7.05
N TRP A 25 4.66 -8.01 8.13
CA TRP A 25 5.74 -8.06 9.12
C TRP A 25 5.81 -9.46 9.73
N LEU A 26 6.98 -9.83 10.20
CA LEU A 26 7.21 -11.08 10.91
C LEU A 26 6.93 -10.86 12.40
N ARG A 27 6.15 -11.76 13.00
CA ARG A 27 5.94 -11.76 14.46
C ARG A 27 7.06 -12.54 15.16
N SER A 28 7.17 -12.36 16.48
CA SER A 28 8.11 -13.10 17.32
C SER A 28 7.87 -14.63 17.33
N ASP A 29 6.66 -15.07 16.98
CA ASP A 29 6.31 -16.49 16.82
C ASP A 29 6.70 -17.06 15.43
N GLY A 30 7.37 -16.27 14.58
CA GLY A 30 7.77 -16.67 13.23
C GLY A 30 6.64 -16.61 12.20
N VAL A 31 5.45 -16.11 12.56
CA VAL A 31 4.31 -16.02 11.65
C VAL A 31 4.28 -14.66 10.95
N TRP A 32 4.18 -14.69 9.61
CA TRP A 32 3.94 -13.49 8.83
C TRP A 32 2.51 -12.98 9.00
N LYS A 33 2.38 -11.74 9.47
CA LYS A 33 1.11 -11.02 9.43
C LYS A 33 1.01 -10.24 8.13
N LYS A 34 -0.18 -10.23 7.54
CA LYS A 34 -0.47 -9.56 6.27
C LYS A 34 -1.72 -8.71 6.42
N HIS A 35 -1.66 -7.47 5.98
CA HIS A 35 -2.77 -6.52 6.04
C HIS A 35 -2.91 -5.80 4.72
N TYR A 36 -4.13 -5.38 4.41
CA TYR A 36 -4.43 -4.60 3.22
C TYR A 36 -5.26 -3.36 3.56
N ALA A 37 -4.81 -2.21 3.09
CA ALA A 37 -5.53 -0.95 3.19
C ALA A 37 -5.75 -0.34 1.80
N ARG A 38 -6.88 0.36 1.65
CA ARG A 38 -7.15 1.23 0.51
C ARG A 38 -6.96 2.67 0.95
N LEU A 39 -5.95 3.36 0.43
CA LEU A 39 -5.60 4.70 0.86
C LEU A 39 -6.02 5.71 -0.20
N CYS A 40 -6.60 6.84 0.20
CA CYS A 40 -6.66 7.98 -0.69
C CYS A 40 -5.27 8.59 -0.86
N VAL A 41 -5.09 9.43 -1.90
CA VAL A 41 -3.81 10.08 -2.19
C VAL A 41 -3.24 10.81 -0.97
N GLY A 42 -4.08 11.51 -0.19
CA GLY A 42 -3.62 12.20 1.03
C GLY A 42 -3.14 11.25 2.14
N CYS A 43 -3.84 10.14 2.38
CA CYS A 43 -3.40 9.14 3.37
C CYS A 43 -2.16 8.38 2.88
N TYR A 44 -2.04 8.15 1.58
CA TYR A 44 -0.84 7.56 0.99
C TYR A 44 0.38 8.48 1.15
N ALA A 45 0.24 9.75 0.74
CA ALA A 45 1.30 10.75 0.79
C ALA A 45 1.80 11.03 2.22
N SER A 46 0.94 10.84 3.23
CA SER A 46 1.31 11.06 4.64
C SER A 46 1.86 9.84 5.35
N ARG A 47 1.58 8.61 4.87
CA ARG A 47 1.93 7.37 5.60
C ARG A 47 2.89 6.45 4.86
N VAL A 48 2.79 6.39 3.53
CA VAL A 48 3.55 5.44 2.69
C VAL A 48 4.62 6.16 1.92
N ALA A 49 4.29 7.27 1.25
CA ALA A 49 5.24 8.01 0.43
C ALA A 49 6.53 8.44 1.16
N PRO A 50 6.50 8.85 2.44
CA PRO A 50 7.73 9.17 3.18
C PRO A 50 8.64 7.97 3.42
N LEU A 51 8.11 6.76 3.29
CA LEU A 51 8.86 5.51 3.44
C LEU A 51 9.42 5.00 2.11
N GLU A 52 9.03 5.59 0.98
CA GLU A 52 9.55 5.26 -0.35
C GLU A 52 10.98 5.78 -0.49
N GLY A 53 11.91 5.07 0.15
CA GLY A 53 13.34 5.28 0.02
C GLY A 53 14.03 4.01 -0.43
N GLU A 54 15.05 4.15 -1.27
CA GLU A 54 15.98 3.06 -1.53
C GLU A 54 16.83 2.84 -0.28
N ILE A 55 16.90 1.59 0.18
CA ILE A 55 17.85 1.19 1.21
C ILE A 55 19.18 0.93 0.51
N ASP A 56 20.19 1.74 0.86
CA ASP A 56 21.58 1.44 0.51
C ASP A 56 22.07 0.28 1.39
N PRO A 57 22.42 -0.89 0.81
CA PRO A 57 22.86 -2.05 1.58
C PRO A 57 24.18 -1.85 2.31
N ASP A 58 24.99 -0.86 1.89
CA ASP A 58 26.27 -0.53 2.51
C ASP A 58 26.14 0.59 3.56
N ALA A 59 24.96 1.20 3.67
CA ALA A 59 24.66 2.23 4.66
C ALA A 59 24.11 1.63 5.96
N ARG A 60 24.35 2.32 7.07
CA ARG A 60 23.71 1.98 8.35
C ARG A 60 22.20 2.12 8.26
N LEU A 61 21.49 1.10 8.72
CA LEU A 61 20.03 1.13 8.80
C LEU A 61 19.60 2.12 9.88
N SER A 62 18.71 3.03 9.51
CA SER A 62 18.11 3.97 10.44
C SER A 62 16.60 3.98 10.29
N CYS A 63 15.91 4.19 11.42
CA CYS A 63 14.47 4.27 11.44
C CYS A 63 13.99 5.43 10.56
N PRO A 64 13.18 5.19 9.51
CA PRO A 64 12.80 6.24 8.56
C PRO A 64 11.92 7.34 9.19
N GLN A 65 11.36 7.09 10.37
CA GLN A 65 10.51 8.05 11.08
C GLN A 65 11.27 8.97 12.05
N CYS A 66 12.37 8.50 12.65
CA CYS A 66 13.09 9.26 13.70
C CYS A 66 14.61 9.31 13.55
N GLY A 67 15.17 8.60 12.58
CA GLY A 67 16.61 8.58 12.29
C GLY A 67 17.48 7.85 13.31
N ILE A 68 16.89 7.18 14.31
CA ILE A 68 17.65 6.34 15.26
C ILE A 68 18.26 5.17 14.50
N ASP A 69 19.50 4.81 14.85
CA ASP A 69 20.20 3.63 14.35
C ASP A 69 19.45 2.35 14.75
N THR A 70 19.17 1.49 13.77
CA THR A 70 18.42 0.25 13.94
C THR A 70 19.20 -0.95 13.40
N GLU A 71 20.50 -0.84 13.14
CA GLU A 71 21.32 -1.89 12.53
C GLU A 71 21.18 -3.25 13.27
N ASP A 72 21.17 -3.22 14.60
CA ASP A 72 21.14 -4.43 15.44
C ASP A 72 19.72 -4.87 15.89
N ASP A 73 18.71 -3.98 15.85
CA ASP A 73 17.38 -4.22 16.41
C ASP A 73 16.28 -3.48 15.63
N TYR A 74 16.28 -3.65 14.31
CA TYR A 74 15.18 -3.16 13.48
C TYR A 74 13.99 -4.11 13.53
N ASP A 75 12.81 -3.51 13.46
CA ASP A 75 11.56 -4.22 13.29
C ASP A 75 10.97 -3.89 11.92
N ALA A 76 11.27 -4.77 10.95
CA ALA A 76 10.95 -4.52 9.55
C ALA A 76 9.45 -4.62 9.26
N ILE A 77 8.96 -3.60 8.58
CA ILE A 77 7.65 -3.59 7.94
C ILE A 77 7.86 -3.47 6.44
N TYR A 78 7.32 -4.43 5.69
CA TYR A 78 7.37 -4.43 4.23
C TYR A 78 6.04 -3.98 3.66
N ILE A 79 6.10 -3.14 2.64
CA ILE A 79 4.94 -2.50 2.02
C ILE A 79 5.01 -2.72 0.52
N THR A 80 3.90 -3.15 -0.07
CA THR A 80 3.72 -3.15 -1.53
C THR A 80 2.52 -2.28 -1.84
N ALA A 81 2.76 -1.15 -2.51
CA ALA A 81 1.72 -0.21 -2.90
C ALA A 81 1.53 -0.15 -4.42
N PHE A 82 0.31 0.20 -4.82
CA PHE A 82 -0.09 0.32 -6.23
C PHE A 82 -0.62 1.73 -6.53
N PRO A 83 0.23 2.78 -6.44
CA PRO A 83 -0.16 4.14 -6.80
C PRO A 83 -0.55 4.22 -8.28
N GLY A 84 -1.65 4.92 -8.57
CA GLY A 84 -2.10 5.11 -9.95
C GLY A 84 -1.04 5.78 -10.81
N GLY A 85 -0.69 5.17 -11.94
CA GLY A 85 0.25 5.74 -12.93
C GLY A 85 1.73 5.61 -12.60
N ARG A 86 2.13 5.02 -11.45
CA ARG A 86 3.54 4.88 -11.05
C ARG A 86 4.06 3.43 -10.96
N GLY A 87 3.26 2.45 -11.37
CA GLY A 87 3.61 1.04 -11.24
C GLY A 87 3.53 0.57 -9.78
N GLN A 88 4.03 -0.65 -9.52
CA GLN A 88 4.16 -1.18 -8.17
C GLN A 88 5.32 -0.48 -7.46
N VAL A 89 5.12 -0.12 -6.20
CA VAL A 89 6.14 0.43 -5.31
C VAL A 89 6.33 -0.55 -4.16
N ASP A 90 7.53 -1.10 -4.05
CA ASP A 90 7.93 -1.95 -2.94
C ASP A 90 8.81 -1.18 -1.98
N VAL A 91 8.45 -1.21 -0.70
CA VAL A 91 9.15 -0.50 0.37
C VAL A 91 9.52 -1.51 1.44
N SER A 92 10.76 -1.42 1.89
CA SER A 92 11.22 -2.07 3.13
C SER A 92 11.53 -0.95 4.11
N ALA A 93 10.85 -0.93 5.26
CA ALA A 93 11.03 0.12 6.26
C ALA A 93 11.63 -0.48 7.54
N PRO A 94 12.93 -0.21 7.84
CA PRO A 94 13.61 -0.70 9.03
C PRO A 94 13.25 0.19 10.22
N PHE A 95 12.05 0.03 10.81
CA PHE A 95 11.63 0.86 11.93
C PHE A 95 12.33 0.47 13.22
N CYS A 96 12.47 1.42 14.15
CA CYS A 96 12.71 1.07 15.55
C CYS A 96 11.41 0.50 16.16
N GLY A 97 11.54 -0.28 17.25
CA GLY A 97 10.39 -0.96 17.86
C GLY A 97 9.18 -0.07 18.18
N VAL A 98 9.41 1.19 18.55
CA VAL A 98 8.34 2.17 18.83
C VAL A 98 7.53 2.49 17.57
N HIS A 99 8.19 2.94 16.49
CA HIS A 99 7.48 3.31 15.26
C HIS A 99 6.92 2.09 14.53
N ALA A 100 7.56 0.93 14.64
CA ALA A 100 6.99 -0.33 14.14
C ALA A 100 5.67 -0.64 14.84
N ALA A 101 5.62 -0.51 16.16
CA ALA A 101 4.39 -0.71 16.93
C ALA A 101 3.29 0.30 16.55
N GLU A 102 3.62 1.59 16.37
CA GLU A 102 2.67 2.61 15.93
C GLU A 102 2.05 2.28 14.57
N TYR A 103 2.88 1.89 13.60
CA TYR A 103 2.39 1.48 12.27
C TYR A 103 1.51 0.23 12.35
N ARG A 104 1.87 -0.75 13.18
CA ARG A 104 1.05 -1.95 13.39
C ARG A 104 -0.30 -1.63 14.03
N ILE A 105 -0.33 -0.79 15.06
CA ILE A 105 -1.59 -0.36 15.71
C ILE A 105 -2.48 0.32 14.68
N TRP A 106 -1.92 1.24 13.90
CA TRP A 106 -2.65 1.91 12.82
C TRP A 106 -3.20 0.91 11.78
N LEU A 107 -2.40 -0.10 11.39
CA LEU A 107 -2.87 -1.14 10.47
C LEU A 107 -3.99 -2.00 11.07
N LEU A 108 -3.90 -2.36 12.34
CA LEU A 108 -4.96 -3.13 13.02
C LEU A 108 -6.28 -2.36 13.11
N GLU A 109 -6.23 -1.02 13.16
CA GLU A 109 -7.41 -0.16 13.21
C GLU A 109 -8.04 0.06 11.82
N PHE A 110 -7.23 0.21 10.76
CA PHE A 110 -7.70 0.72 9.46
C PHE A 110 -7.50 -0.22 8.27
N ALA A 111 -6.70 -1.27 8.42
CA ALA A 111 -6.46 -2.27 7.39
C ALA A 111 -7.21 -3.56 7.71
N ARG A 112 -7.62 -4.29 6.67
CA ARG A 112 -8.14 -5.65 6.85
C ARG A 112 -6.97 -6.62 6.98
N GLU A 113 -7.05 -7.56 7.90
CA GLU A 113 -6.14 -8.71 7.92
C GLU A 113 -6.39 -9.56 6.68
N LEU A 114 -5.31 -10.15 6.14
CA LEU A 114 -5.38 -11.15 5.08
C LEU A 114 -5.02 -12.49 5.70
N ASP A 115 -6.02 -13.33 5.96
CA ASP A 115 -5.79 -14.75 6.21
C ASP A 115 -5.31 -15.42 4.91
N THR A 116 -4.43 -16.40 5.04
CA THR A 116 -3.51 -16.89 3.99
C THR A 116 -4.15 -17.55 2.75
N VAL A 117 -5.45 -17.38 2.52
CA VAL A 117 -6.17 -17.98 1.38
C VAL A 117 -6.68 -16.92 0.38
N ASP A 118 -6.98 -15.69 0.81
CA ASP A 118 -7.58 -14.67 -0.07
C ASP A 118 -6.70 -13.42 -0.27
N GLY A 119 -6.01 -13.38 -1.39
CA GLY A 119 -5.89 -12.13 -2.15
C GLY A 119 -4.90 -11.10 -1.63
N ALA A 120 -3.63 -11.49 -1.48
CA ALA A 120 -2.63 -10.63 -2.10
C ALA A 120 -2.88 -10.74 -3.62
N PRO A 121 -3.42 -9.70 -4.30
CA PRO A 121 -3.46 -9.69 -5.75
C PRO A 121 -2.02 -9.84 -6.17
N GLU A 122 -1.76 -10.89 -6.95
CA GLU A 122 -0.54 -10.93 -7.72
C GLU A 122 -0.41 -9.57 -8.41
N PRO A 123 0.78 -8.94 -8.38
CA PRO A 123 1.00 -7.71 -9.10
C PRO A 123 0.56 -7.90 -10.54
N ARG A 124 -0.57 -7.31 -10.91
CA ARG A 124 -0.93 -7.23 -12.30
C ARG A 124 0.05 -6.26 -12.90
N GLN A 125 1.07 -6.79 -13.59
CA GLN A 125 2.07 -6.01 -14.33
C GLN A 125 1.38 -4.93 -15.18
N HIS A 126 0.15 -5.19 -15.63
CA HIS A 126 -0.76 -4.19 -16.19
C HIS A 126 -2.15 -4.27 -15.52
N ALA A 127 -2.53 -3.24 -14.77
CA ALA A 127 -3.94 -3.05 -14.44
C ALA A 127 -4.68 -2.67 -15.74
N PRO A 128 -5.72 -3.42 -16.15
CA PRO A 128 -6.47 -3.07 -17.36
C PRO A 128 -7.01 -1.66 -17.21
N THR A 129 -6.87 -0.86 -18.28
CA THR A 129 -7.42 0.48 -18.31
C THR A 129 -8.95 0.42 -18.23
N THR A 130 -9.59 1.55 -17.94
CA THR A 130 -11.05 1.64 -18.00
C THR A 130 -11.56 1.28 -19.40
N GLU A 131 -10.82 1.61 -20.45
CA GLU A 131 -11.14 1.24 -21.83
C GLU A 131 -11.01 -0.26 -22.08
N ASP A 132 -9.96 -0.91 -21.59
CA ASP A 132 -9.80 -2.38 -21.68
C ASP A 132 -10.93 -3.13 -20.95
N THR A 133 -11.35 -2.58 -19.81
CA THR A 133 -12.46 -3.14 -19.02
C THR A 133 -13.79 -2.96 -19.75
N LEU A 134 -14.03 -1.81 -20.38
CA LEU A 134 -15.24 -1.56 -21.15
C LEU A 134 -15.29 -2.43 -22.42
N ARG A 135 -14.17 -2.55 -23.14
CA ARG A 135 -14.05 -3.41 -24.32
C ARG A 135 -14.28 -4.88 -24.01
N SER A 136 -13.74 -5.40 -22.90
CA SER A 136 -13.96 -6.79 -22.49
C SER A 136 -15.40 -7.09 -22.07
N LEU A 137 -16.17 -6.07 -21.68
CA LEU A 137 -17.62 -6.15 -21.42
C LEU A 137 -18.48 -5.90 -22.66
N GLY A 138 -17.89 -5.80 -23.85
CA GLY A 138 -18.58 -5.51 -25.10
C GLY A 138 -19.15 -4.09 -25.19
N ARG A 139 -18.63 -3.15 -24.38
CA ARG A 139 -19.05 -1.75 -24.38
C ARG A 139 -17.95 -0.92 -25.05
N ASP A 140 -18.16 -0.53 -26.29
CA ASP A 140 -17.21 0.32 -27.00
C ASP A 140 -17.34 1.78 -26.50
N PRO A 141 -16.26 2.40 -25.98
CA PRO A 141 -16.30 3.78 -25.51
C PRO A 141 -16.57 4.79 -26.65
N GLU A 142 -16.38 4.40 -27.91
CA GLU A 142 -16.60 5.26 -29.08
C GLU A 142 -18.07 5.40 -29.51
N VAL A 143 -18.95 4.51 -29.05
CA VAL A 143 -20.38 4.50 -29.47
C VAL A 143 -21.17 5.67 -28.86
N GLY A 144 -20.63 6.35 -27.84
CA GLY A 144 -21.30 7.47 -27.16
C GLY A 144 -20.93 8.88 -27.62
N ARG A 145 -19.99 9.06 -28.58
CA ARG A 145 -19.49 10.39 -29.01
C ARG A 145 -20.03 10.87 -30.36
N ARG A 146 -20.96 10.14 -30.99
CA ARG A 146 -21.73 10.64 -32.14
C ARG A 146 -23.10 11.09 -31.66
N GLY A 147 -23.16 12.31 -31.12
CA GLY A 147 -24.38 13.00 -30.71
C GLY A 147 -24.09 14.48 -30.56
#